data_AF-A0A7Y3JIZ6-F1
#
_entry.id   AF-A0A7Y3JIZ6-F1
#
_cell.length_a   1.000
_cell.length_b   1.000
_cell.length_c   1.000
_cell.angle_alpha   90.00
_cell.angle_beta   90.00
_cell.angle_gamma   90.00
#
_symmetry.space_group_name_H-M   'P 1'
#
loop_
_entity.id
_entity.type
_entity.pdbx_description
1 polymer ?
#
loop_
_entity_poly.entity_id
_entity_poly.type
_entity_poly.pdbx_seq_one_letter_code
_entity_poly.pdbx_strand_id
1 'polypeptide(L)'
;MKEKTTESVRKIALAMILAGKEPTIRNVRAQLGHGSASTIGPALREWKLELFAKMRSREMMTARFPDIISPFVWDLWEKAVEEAQSRFNSEREELIRVREAAIAQRNMLADRCASLEKRLAICEKSIGL
;
A
#
# COMPACT_ATOMS: atom_id res chain seq x y z
N MET A 1 -23.85 22.00 -5.26
CA MET A 1 -23.60 21.10 -6.43
C MET A 1 -22.52 20.04 -6.17
N LYS A 2 -21.42 20.35 -5.45
CA LYS A 2 -20.35 19.40 -5.11
C LYS A 2 -20.84 18.22 -4.22
N GLU A 3 -21.68 18.51 -3.23
CA GLU A 3 -22.17 17.53 -2.24
C GLU A 3 -23.01 16.40 -2.87
N LYS A 4 -23.92 16.75 -3.79
CA LYS A 4 -24.71 15.79 -4.59
C LYS A 4 -23.83 14.90 -5.49
N THR A 5 -22.66 15.40 -5.92
CA THR A 5 -21.70 14.64 -6.73
C THR A 5 -20.97 13.60 -5.88
N THR A 6 -20.55 13.97 -4.66
CA THR A 6 -19.92 13.05 -3.72
C THR A 6 -20.86 11.91 -3.32
N GLU A 7 -22.12 12.21 -3.00
CA GLU A 7 -23.11 11.19 -2.65
C GLU A 7 -23.39 10.20 -3.80
N SER A 8 -23.47 10.72 -5.03
CA SER A 8 -23.63 9.89 -6.23
C SER A 8 -22.43 8.98 -6.46
N VAL A 9 -21.21 9.49 -6.24
CA VAL A 9 -19.97 8.69 -6.29
C VAL A 9 -19.99 7.57 -5.25
N ARG A 10 -20.41 7.85 -4.01
CA ARG A 10 -20.54 6.84 -2.93
C ARG A 10 -21.50 5.72 -3.33
N LYS A 11 -22.68 6.06 -3.84
CA LYS A 11 -23.72 5.09 -4.23
C LYS A 11 -23.25 4.18 -5.37
N ILE A 12 -22.62 4.75 -6.40
CA ILE A 12 -22.06 3.99 -7.53
C ILE A 12 -20.92 3.08 -7.06
N ALA A 13 -20.00 3.63 -6.27
CA ALA A 13 -18.86 2.86 -5.79
C ALA A 13 -19.28 1.69 -4.89
N LEU A 14 -20.31 1.88 -4.05
CA LEU A 14 -20.90 0.82 -3.25
C LEU A 14 -21.55 -0.26 -4.12
N ALA A 15 -22.31 0.12 -5.13
CA ALA A 15 -22.92 -0.83 -6.07
C ALA A 15 -21.87 -1.66 -6.84
N MET A 16 -20.73 -1.05 -7.18
CA MET A 16 -19.60 -1.75 -7.81
C MET A 16 -18.99 -2.80 -6.90
N ILE A 17 -18.74 -2.46 -5.62
CA ILE A 17 -18.20 -3.42 -4.65
C ILE A 17 -19.16 -4.60 -4.45
N LEU A 18 -20.46 -4.35 -4.32
CA LEU A 18 -21.46 -5.41 -4.19
C LEU A 18 -21.52 -6.32 -5.43
N ALA A 19 -21.19 -5.79 -6.60
CA ALA A 19 -21.10 -6.55 -7.85
C ALA A 19 -19.72 -7.21 -8.06
N GLY A 20 -18.81 -7.16 -7.08
CA GLY A 20 -17.45 -7.71 -7.20
C GLY A 20 -16.54 -6.95 -8.16
N LYS A 21 -16.88 -5.70 -8.52
CA LYS A 21 -16.12 -4.85 -9.44
C LYS A 21 -15.35 -3.78 -8.68
N GLU A 22 -14.13 -3.49 -9.13
CA GLU A 22 -13.31 -2.44 -8.51
C GLU A 22 -13.84 -1.03 -8.83
N PRO A 23 -14.14 -0.22 -7.81
CA PRO A 23 -14.52 1.17 -7.99
C PRO A 23 -13.26 2.01 -8.26
N THR A 24 -12.95 2.17 -9.56
CA THR A 24 -11.89 3.06 -10.06
C THR A 24 -12.46 4.40 -10.53
N ILE A 25 -11.65 5.45 -10.57
CA ILE A 25 -12.10 6.79 -11.03
C ILE A 25 -12.70 6.71 -12.44
N ARG A 26 -12.09 5.91 -13.33
CA ARG A 26 -12.59 5.67 -14.69
C ARG A 26 -13.97 5.03 -14.68
N ASN A 27 -14.15 3.96 -13.90
CA ASN A 27 -15.39 3.19 -13.84
C ASN A 27 -16.53 4.01 -13.23
N VAL A 28 -16.24 4.71 -12.13
CA VAL A 28 -17.21 5.60 -11.49
C VAL A 28 -17.60 6.74 -12.43
N ARG A 29 -16.64 7.36 -13.14
CA ARG A 29 -16.92 8.42 -14.11
C ARG A 29 -17.77 7.94 -15.28
N ALA A 30 -17.50 6.73 -15.79
CA ALA A 30 -18.26 6.15 -16.89
C ALA A 30 -19.74 5.93 -16.50
N GLN A 31 -20.01 5.58 -15.24
CA GLN A 31 -21.37 5.30 -14.77
C GLN A 31 -22.09 6.56 -14.26
N LEU A 32 -21.35 7.58 -13.78
CA LEU A 32 -21.91 8.85 -13.30
C LEU A 32 -22.20 9.82 -14.47
N GLY A 33 -21.48 9.73 -15.59
CA GLY A 33 -21.70 10.53 -16.81
C GLY A 33 -21.31 12.02 -16.70
N HIS A 34 -21.00 12.52 -15.51
CA HIS A 34 -20.59 13.91 -15.26
C HIS A 34 -19.54 14.00 -14.14
N GLY A 35 -18.95 15.18 -13.92
CA GLY A 35 -17.95 15.42 -12.88
C GLY A 35 -16.50 15.25 -13.36
N SER A 36 -15.63 16.18 -12.95
CA SER A 36 -14.21 16.14 -13.28
C SER A 36 -13.49 15.04 -12.49
N ALA A 37 -12.43 14.47 -13.07
CA ALA A 37 -11.57 13.50 -12.37
C ALA A 37 -10.97 14.10 -11.08
N SER A 38 -10.75 15.41 -11.05
CA SER A 38 -10.31 16.17 -9.87
C SER A 38 -11.34 16.24 -8.74
N THR A 39 -12.63 16.00 -9.01
CA THR A 39 -13.69 15.98 -7.98
C THR A 39 -14.03 14.54 -7.57
N ILE A 40 -14.05 13.60 -8.53
CA ILE A 40 -14.37 12.18 -8.28
C ILE A 40 -13.25 11.49 -7.49
N GLY A 41 -11.98 11.78 -7.82
CA GLY A 41 -10.83 11.15 -7.15
C GLY A 41 -10.82 11.36 -5.63
N PRO A 42 -10.89 12.61 -5.14
CA PRO A 42 -10.95 12.89 -3.71
C PRO A 42 -12.15 12.26 -3.01
N ALA A 43 -13.36 12.39 -3.60
CA ALA A 43 -14.58 11.83 -3.02
C ALA A 43 -14.55 10.30 -2.92
N LEU A 44 -14.01 9.62 -3.94
CA LEU A 44 -13.86 8.17 -3.93
C LEU A 44 -12.84 7.71 -2.89
N ARG A 45 -11.75 8.47 -2.71
CA ARG A 45 -10.73 8.18 -1.70
C ARG A 45 -11.28 8.35 -0.29
N GLU A 46 -11.95 9.47 -0.03
CA GLU A 46 -12.58 9.76 1.26
C GLU A 46 -13.61 8.69 1.63
N TRP A 47 -14.50 8.35 0.70
CA TRP A 47 -15.46 7.27 0.91
C TRP A 47 -14.80 5.91 1.17
N LYS A 48 -13.71 5.56 0.47
CA LYS A 48 -12.98 4.31 0.74
C LYS A 48 -12.42 4.30 2.16
N LEU A 49 -11.86 5.42 2.61
CA LEU A 49 -11.34 5.55 3.98
C LEU A 49 -12.46 5.37 5.01
N GLU A 50 -13.61 6.01 4.81
CA GLU A 50 -14.79 5.84 5.66
C GLU A 50 -15.29 4.39 5.68
N LEU A 51 -15.36 3.74 4.51
CA LEU A 51 -15.80 2.35 4.38
C LEU A 51 -14.87 1.40 5.13
N PHE A 52 -13.57 1.53 4.95
CA PHE A 52 -12.58 0.69 5.65
C PHE A 52 -12.52 0.98 7.15
N ALA A 53 -12.76 2.21 7.58
CA ALA A 53 -12.88 2.53 8.99
C ALA A 53 -14.12 1.85 9.60
N LYS A 54 -15.25 1.88 8.89
CA LYS A 54 -16.49 1.23 9.32
C LYS A 54 -16.39 -0.28 9.33
N MET A 55 -15.75 -0.90 8.33
CA MET A 55 -15.52 -2.35 8.30
C MET A 55 -14.61 -2.83 9.43
N ARG A 56 -13.65 -1.99 9.85
CA ARG A 56 -12.77 -2.28 10.97
C ARG A 56 -13.38 -1.89 12.33
N SER A 57 -14.60 -1.36 12.36
CA SER A 57 -15.22 -0.97 13.62
C SER A 57 -15.62 -2.21 14.43
N ARG A 58 -15.51 -2.08 15.76
CA ARG A 58 -15.93 -3.13 16.68
C ARG A 58 -17.40 -3.47 16.46
N GLU A 59 -18.27 -2.48 16.28
CA GLU A 59 -19.70 -2.73 16.06
C GLU A 59 -19.97 -3.61 14.84
N MET A 60 -19.31 -3.37 13.71
CA MET A 60 -19.51 -4.19 12.51
C MET A 60 -19.01 -5.63 12.69
N MET A 61 -17.88 -5.81 13.39
CA MET A 61 -17.27 -7.12 13.61
C MET A 61 -18.04 -7.93 14.66
N THR A 62 -18.57 -7.28 15.70
CA THR A 62 -19.29 -7.95 16.80
C THR A 62 -20.79 -8.06 16.58
N ALA A 63 -21.39 -7.30 15.65
CA ALA A 63 -22.84 -7.31 15.38
C ALA A 63 -23.41 -8.69 14.99
N ARG A 64 -22.55 -9.64 14.60
CA ARG A 64 -22.93 -11.02 14.25
C ARG A 64 -22.89 -11.99 15.42
N PHE A 65 -22.41 -11.56 16.58
CA PHE A 65 -22.17 -12.41 17.74
C PHE A 65 -23.04 -11.96 18.93
N PRO A 66 -23.53 -12.88 19.78
CA PRO A 66 -24.16 -12.53 21.04
C PRO A 66 -23.26 -11.65 21.92
N ASP A 67 -23.86 -10.71 22.67
CA ASP A 67 -23.15 -9.71 23.48
C ASP A 67 -22.13 -10.32 24.46
N ILE A 68 -22.41 -11.53 24.95
CA ILE A 68 -21.53 -12.26 25.89
C ILE A 68 -20.18 -12.61 25.25
N ILE A 69 -20.17 -12.99 23.97
CA ILE A 69 -18.95 -13.46 23.29
C ILE A 69 -18.27 -12.35 22.46
N SER A 70 -19.01 -11.28 22.14
CA SER A 70 -18.54 -10.14 21.35
C SER A 70 -17.20 -9.54 21.81
N PRO A 71 -16.95 -9.30 23.12
CA PRO A 71 -15.66 -8.80 23.59
C PRO A 71 -14.50 -9.75 23.32
N PHE A 72 -14.72 -11.06 23.47
CA PHE A 72 -13.69 -12.09 23.27
C PHE A 72 -13.32 -12.23 21.80
N VAL A 73 -14.32 -12.24 20.91
CA VAL A 73 -14.07 -12.30 19.46
C VAL A 73 -13.30 -11.07 19.00
N TRP A 74 -13.63 -9.89 19.53
CA TRP A 74 -12.89 -8.68 19.23
C TRP A 74 -11.43 -8.75 19.72
N ASP A 75 -11.20 -9.14 20.97
CA ASP A 75 -9.84 -9.24 21.52
C ASP A 75 -8.98 -10.25 20.75
N LEU A 76 -9.57 -11.39 20.39
CA LEU A 76 -8.89 -12.39 19.55
C LEU A 76 -8.53 -11.83 18.17
N TRP A 77 -9.45 -11.09 17.53
CA TRP A 77 -9.19 -10.44 16.26
C TRP A 77 -8.09 -9.39 16.37
N GLU A 78 -8.14 -8.55 17.39
CA GLU A 78 -7.14 -7.50 17.65
C GLU A 78 -5.75 -8.09 17.82
N LYS A 79 -5.61 -9.14 18.63
CA LYS A 79 -4.35 -9.89 18.81
C LYS A 79 -3.86 -10.53 17.50
N ALA A 80 -4.76 -11.11 16.72
CA ALA A 80 -4.39 -11.73 15.44
C ALA A 80 -3.89 -10.67 14.43
N VAL A 81 -4.53 -9.50 14.38
CA VAL A 81 -4.10 -8.38 13.54
C VAL A 81 -2.77 -7.81 14.01
N GLU A 82 -2.57 -7.65 15.31
CA GLU A 82 -1.31 -7.18 15.89
C GLU A 82 -0.15 -8.11 15.54
N GLU A 83 -0.33 -9.43 15.70
CA GLU A 83 0.67 -10.44 15.35
C GLU A 83 0.99 -10.43 13.85
N ALA A 84 -0.04 -10.35 13.00
CA ALA A 84 0.15 -10.28 11.55
C ALA A 84 0.92 -9.01 11.15
N GLN A 85 0.59 -7.86 11.75
CA GLN A 85 1.27 -6.61 11.49
C GLN A 85 2.72 -6.62 11.98
N SER A 86 2.98 -7.21 13.15
CA SER A 86 4.31 -7.40 13.70
C SER A 86 5.20 -8.22 12.77
N ARG A 87 4.69 -9.36 12.29
CA ARG A 87 5.38 -10.21 11.30
C ARG A 87 5.64 -9.47 10.00
N PHE A 88 4.62 -8.80 9.45
CA PHE A 88 4.75 -8.03 8.22
C PHE A 88 5.81 -6.92 8.33
N ASN A 89 5.81 -6.18 9.44
CA ASN A 89 6.81 -5.13 9.67
C ASN A 89 8.21 -5.71 9.80
N SER A 90 8.36 -6.82 10.52
CA SER A 90 9.64 -7.51 10.69
C SER A 90 10.21 -8.01 9.36
N GLU A 91 9.39 -8.65 8.52
CA GLU A 91 9.78 -9.08 7.18
C GLU A 91 10.16 -7.90 6.29
N ARG A 92 9.38 -6.81 6.35
CA ARG A 92 9.66 -5.59 5.59
C ARG A 92 10.99 -4.95 6.01
N GLU A 93 11.27 -4.85 7.30
CA GLU A 93 12.54 -4.34 7.82
C GLU A 93 13.72 -5.21 7.37
N GLU A 94 13.55 -6.53 7.42
CA GLU A 94 14.58 -7.46 6.95
C GLU A 94 14.85 -7.31 5.44
N LEU A 95 13.80 -7.20 4.63
CA LEU A 95 13.94 -6.95 3.19
C LEU A 95 14.65 -5.63 2.89
N ILE A 96 14.36 -4.58 3.67
CA ILE A 96 15.06 -3.29 3.56
C ILE A 96 16.54 -3.47 3.89
N ARG A 97 16.87 -4.14 5.01
CA ARG A 97 18.26 -4.41 5.40
C ARG A 97 19.03 -5.19 4.34
N VAL A 98 18.45 -6.27 3.82
CA VAL A 98 19.04 -7.10 2.77
C VAL A 98 19.27 -6.27 1.50
N ARG A 99 18.31 -5.43 1.11
CA ARG A 99 18.43 -4.56 -0.05
C ARG A 99 19.55 -3.54 0.14
N GLU A 100 19.64 -2.90 1.29
CA GLU A 100 20.71 -1.93 1.60
C GLU A 100 22.09 -2.58 1.61
N ALA A 101 22.22 -3.76 2.21
CA ALA A 101 23.45 -4.55 2.19
C ALA A 101 23.87 -4.92 0.76
N ALA A 102 22.92 -5.34 -0.09
CA ALA A 102 23.19 -5.65 -1.49
C ALA A 102 23.65 -4.42 -2.29
N ILE A 103 23.05 -3.25 -2.06
CA ILE A 103 23.46 -2.00 -2.69
C ILE A 103 24.88 -1.60 -2.24
N ALA A 104 25.17 -1.71 -0.94
CA ALA A 104 26.48 -1.42 -0.39
C ALA A 104 27.57 -2.35 -0.98
N GLN A 105 27.30 -3.66 -1.03
CA GLN A 105 28.18 -4.65 -1.67
C GLN A 105 28.44 -4.32 -3.14
N ARG A 106 27.39 -3.98 -3.90
CA ARG A 106 27.53 -3.60 -5.31
C ARG A 106 28.42 -2.38 -5.49
N ASN A 107 28.24 -1.36 -4.66
CA ASN A 107 29.04 -0.13 -4.74
C ASN A 107 30.51 -0.40 -4.38
N MET A 108 30.77 -1.19 -3.32
CA MET A 108 32.14 -1.61 -2.96
C MET A 108 32.83 -2.36 -4.09
N LEU A 109 32.12 -3.27 -4.78
CA LEU A 109 32.67 -4.00 -5.92
C LEU A 109 32.97 -3.06 -7.10
N ALA A 110 32.07 -2.13 -7.40
CA ALA A 110 32.27 -1.12 -8.44
C ALA A 110 33.51 -0.25 -8.16
N ASP A 111 33.68 0.21 -6.92
CA ASP A 111 34.84 0.99 -6.49
C ASP A 111 36.14 0.18 -6.62
N ARG A 112 36.11 -1.11 -6.25
CA ARG A 112 37.26 -2.01 -6.42
C ARG A 112 37.63 -2.21 -7.88
N CYS A 113 36.66 -2.47 -8.75
CA CYS A 113 36.91 -2.59 -10.20
C CYS A 113 37.52 -1.31 -10.76
N ALA A 114 36.94 -0.15 -10.47
CA ALA A 114 37.47 1.14 -10.90
C ALA A 114 38.90 1.39 -10.39
N SER A 115 39.22 0.96 -9.16
CA SER A 115 40.58 1.07 -8.62
C SER A 115 41.58 0.16 -9.33
N LEU A 116 41.17 -1.05 -9.72
CA LEU A 116 41.99 -2.02 -10.44
C LEU A 116 42.24 -1.56 -11.87
N GLU A 117 41.21 -1.04 -12.55
CA GLU A 117 41.34 -0.44 -13.88
C GLU A 117 42.34 0.71 -13.89
N LYS A 118 42.28 1.61 -12.88
CA LYS A 118 43.27 2.68 -12.74
C LYS A 118 44.69 2.14 -12.57
N ARG A 119 44.88 1.10 -11.76
CA ARG A 119 46.19 0.47 -11.52
C ARG A 119 46.73 -0.21 -12.77
N LEU A 120 45.87 -0.89 -13.53
CA LEU A 120 46.21 -1.49 -14.82
C LEU A 120 46.67 -0.42 -15.80
N ALA A 121 45.90 0.67 -15.95
CA ALA A 121 46.28 1.78 -16.83
C ALA A 121 47.63 2.44 -16.46
N ILE A 122 47.96 2.49 -15.16
CA ILE A 122 49.27 2.97 -14.68
C ILE A 122 50.38 1.96 -15.03
N CYS A 123 50.17 0.66 -14.79
CA CYS A 123 51.15 -0.37 -15.15
C CYS A 123 51.38 -0.46 -16.66
N GLU A 124 50.33 -0.37 -17.47
CA GLU A 124 50.42 -0.34 -18.93
C GLU A 124 51.27 0.85 -19.40
N LYS A 125 51.05 2.05 -18.84
CA LYS A 125 51.89 3.23 -19.10
C LYS A 125 53.33 3.10 -18.62
N SER A 126 53.59 2.26 -17.62
CA SER A 126 54.93 2.09 -17.03
C SER A 126 55.72 0.94 -17.65
N ILE A 127 55.06 0.00 -18.33
CA ILE A 127 55.67 -1.14 -19.03
C ILE A 127 55.87 -0.82 -20.53
N GLY A 128 55.08 0.09 -21.10
CA GLY A 128 55.39 0.71 -22.39
C GLY A 128 56.47 1.78 -22.26
N LEU A 129 57.54 1.65 -23.06
CA LEU A 129 58.36 2.76 -23.57
C LEU A 129 57.47 3.86 -24.17
#